data_AF-A0A377Q7S6-F1
#
_entry.id   AF-A0A377Q7S6-F1
#
_cell.length_a   1.000
_cell.length_b   1.000
_cell.length_c   1.000
_cell.angle_alpha   90.00
_cell.angle_beta   90.00
_cell.angle_gamma   90.00
#
_symmetry.space_group_name_H-M   'P 1'
#
loop_
_entity.id
_entity.type
_entity.pdbx_description
1 polymer ?
#
loop_
_entity_poly.entity_id
_entity_poly.type
_entity_poly.pdbx_seq_one_letter_code
_entity_poly.pdbx_strand_id
1 'polypeptide(L)' 'MFKNTQYVSEFTQFMQGYLVDNPEVAQGQLEGRALLWDKAPLDLDERVRAAESKVQQKPYPYQAD' A
#
# COMPACT_ATOMS: atom_id res chain seq x y z
N MET A 1 22.45 14.53 29.24
CA MET A 1 22.44 14.09 27.83
C MET A 1 21.49 15.03 27.07
N PHE A 2 22.01 15.97 26.29
CA PHE A 2 21.17 16.86 25.48
C PHE A 2 20.85 16.15 24.16
N LYS A 3 19.58 15.77 23.96
CA LYS A 3 19.11 15.27 22.67
C LYS A 3 19.09 16.46 21.72
N ASN A 4 19.90 16.44 20.68
CA ASN A 4 19.90 17.50 19.68
C ASN A 4 18.62 17.38 18.84
N THR A 5 17.54 18.01 19.29
CA THR A 5 16.19 17.92 18.67
C THR A 5 16.05 18.77 17.42
N GLN A 6 17.09 19.51 17.03
CA GLN A 6 17.03 20.49 15.93
C GLN A 6 17.68 19.99 14.64
N TYR A 7 18.34 18.82 14.65
CA TYR A 7 18.93 18.29 13.42
C TYR A 7 17.85 17.89 12.42
N VAL A 8 17.96 18.43 11.21
CA VAL A 8 17.17 18.03 10.04
C VAL A 8 18.16 17.63 8.96
N SER A 9 18.02 16.43 8.41
CA SER A 9 18.92 15.95 7.35
C SER A 9 18.77 16.79 6.07
N GLU A 10 19.84 16.85 5.28
CA GLU A 10 19.82 17.54 3.98
C GLU A 10 18.72 16.98 3.06
N PHE A 11 18.51 15.67 3.08
CA PHE A 11 17.43 15.04 2.34
C PHE A 11 16.05 15.56 2.74
N THR A 12 15.79 15.72 4.04
CA THR A 12 14.50 16.26 4.51
C THR A 12 14.31 17.71 4.06
N GLN A 13 15.36 18.53 4.10
CA GLN A 13 15.31 19.91 3.62
C GLN A 13 15.04 19.97 2.11
N PHE A 14 15.70 19.11 1.34
CA PHE A 14 15.47 18.96 -0.10
C PHE A 14 14.02 18.56 -0.41
N MET A 15 13.52 17.51 0.24
CA MET A 15 12.17 17.02 0.01
C MET A 15 11.10 18.07 0.36
N GLN A 16 11.32 18.86 1.42
CA GLN A 16 10.42 19.97 1.74
C GLN A 16 10.36 21.01 0.63
N GLY A 17 11.50 21.43 0.08
CA GLY A 17 11.54 22.36 -1.06
C GLY A 17 10.86 21.76 -2.29
N TYR A 18 11.20 20.53 -2.64
CA TYR A 18 10.62 19.83 -3.79
C TYR A 18 9.09 19.75 -3.72
N LEU A 19 8.52 19.40 -2.57
CA LEU A 19 7.06 19.30 -2.40
C LEU A 19 6.35 20.65 -2.44
N VAL A 20 7.02 21.75 -2.09
CA VAL A 20 6.48 23.11 -2.25
C VAL A 20 6.45 23.51 -3.72
N ASP A 21 7.52 23.20 -4.46
CA ASP A 21 7.64 23.54 -5.87
C ASP A 21 6.78 22.65 -6.78
N ASN A 22 6.37 21.46 -6.32
CA ASN A 22 5.65 20.45 -7.09
C ASN A 22 4.35 20.00 -6.37
N PRO A 23 3.34 20.88 -6.24
CA PRO A 23 2.11 20.58 -5.50
C PRO A 23 1.31 19.39 -6.08
N GLU A 24 1.48 19.07 -7.36
CA GLU A 24 0.87 17.92 -8.03
C GLU A 24 1.34 16.57 -7.48
N VAL A 25 2.52 16.52 -6.84
CA VAL A 25 3.05 15.29 -6.22
C VAL A 25 2.11 14.77 -5.14
N ALA A 26 1.43 15.66 -4.40
CA ALA A 26 0.45 15.26 -3.40
C ALA A 26 -0.73 14.50 -4.02
N GLN A 27 -1.21 14.95 -5.18
CA GLN A 27 -2.27 14.28 -5.92
C GLN A 27 -1.79 12.91 -6.43
N GLY A 28 -0.57 12.84 -6.99
CA GLY A 28 0.01 11.59 -7.44
C GLY A 28 0.22 10.56 -6.31
N GLN A 29 0.50 11.00 -5.08
CA GLN A 29 0.58 10.12 -3.91
C GLN A 29 -0.78 9.51 -3.56
N LEU A 30 -1.85 10.29 -3.62
CA LEU A 30 -3.21 9.80 -3.38
C LEU A 30 -3.61 8.77 -4.44
N GLU A 31 -3.37 9.07 -5.71
CA GLU A 31 -3.65 8.18 -6.83
C GLU A 31 -2.83 6.89 -6.74
N GLY A 32 -1.53 6.99 -6.46
CA GLY A 32 -0.64 5.84 -6.28
C GLY A 32 -1.06 4.96 -5.10
N ARG A 33 -1.48 5.57 -3.98
CA ARG A 33 -2.04 4.84 -2.85
C ARG A 33 -3.33 4.12 -3.24
N ALA A 34 -4.21 4.76 -4.01
CA ALA A 34 -5.48 4.16 -4.40
C ALA A 34 -5.30 2.90 -5.27
N LEU A 35 -4.29 2.87 -6.15
CA LEU A 35 -4.00 1.70 -7.00
C LEU A 35 -3.71 0.42 -6.19
N LEU A 36 -2.95 0.53 -5.10
CA LEU A 36 -2.48 -0.63 -4.35
C LEU A 36 -3.28 -0.89 -3.08
N TRP A 37 -3.70 0.17 -2.39
CA TRP A 37 -4.19 0.12 -1.02
C TRP A 37 -5.69 0.42 -0.88
N ASP A 38 -6.23 1.39 -1.62
CA ASP A 38 -7.68 1.62 -1.61
C ASP A 38 -8.39 0.59 -2.49
N LYS A 39 -8.59 -0.60 -1.91
CA LYS A 39 -9.43 -1.61 -2.53
C LYS A 39 -10.86 -1.09 -2.59
N ALA A 40 -11.51 -1.26 -3.74
CA ALA A 40 -12.94 -1.02 -3.87
C ALA A 40 -13.71 -1.86 -2.82
N PRO A 41 -14.88 -1.39 -2.36
CA PRO A 41 -15.74 -2.17 -1.49
C PRO A 41 -15.97 -3.57 -2.08
N LEU A 42 -15.85 -4.57 -1.22
CA LEU A 42 -16.06 -5.95 -1.63
C LEU A 42 -17.55 -6.22 -1.79
N ASP A 43 -17.94 -6.78 -2.94
CA ASP A 43 -19.28 -7.33 -3.10
C ASP A 43 -19.41 -8.58 -2.22
N LEU A 44 -20.32 -8.51 -1.24
CA LEU A 44 -20.52 -9.58 -0.27
C LEU A 44 -21.11 -10.84 -0.92
N ASP A 45 -21.96 -10.68 -1.93
CA ASP A 45 -22.59 -11.81 -2.63
C ASP A 45 -21.57 -12.50 -3.55
N GLU A 46 -20.68 -11.73 -4.18
CA GLU A 46 -19.53 -12.30 -4.90
C GLU A 46 -18.60 -13.06 -3.94
N ARG A 47 -18.31 -12.49 -2.76
CA ARG A 47 -17.44 -13.12 -1.76
C ARG A 47 -18.01 -14.46 -1.27
N VAL A 48 -19.31 -14.52 -1.01
CA VAL A 48 -20.00 -15.76 -0.61
C VAL A 48 -19.90 -16.79 -1.73
N ARG A 49 -20.25 -16.43 -2.97
CA ARG A 49 -20.15 -17.34 -4.12
C ARG A 49 -18.74 -17.86 -4.37
N ALA A 50 -17.72 -17.02 -4.19
CA ALA A 50 -16.32 -17.42 -4.31
C ALA A 50 -15.91 -18.42 -3.21
N ALA A 51 -16.41 -18.24 -1.99
CA ALA A 51 -16.18 -19.16 -0.88
C ALA A 51 -16.88 -20.51 -1.12
N GLU A 52 -18.13 -20.48 -1.60
CA GLU A 52 -18.92 -21.68 -1.92
C GLU A 52 -18.32 -22.47 -3.10
N SER A 53 -17.75 -21.78 -4.09
CA SER A 53 -17.13 -22.39 -5.27
C SER A 53 -15.71 -22.92 -5.03
N LYS A 54 -15.17 -22.76 -3.81
CA LYS A 54 -13.78 -23.10 -3.51
C LYS A 54 -13.56 -24.61 -3.48
N VAL A 55 -12.65 -25.10 -4.33
CA VAL A 55 -12.21 -26.50 -4.32
C VAL A 55 -11.06 -26.69 -3.33
N GLN A 56 -11.14 -27.74 -2.50
CA GLN A 56 -10.06 -28.14 -1.58
C GLN A 56 -8.79 -28.51 -2.37
N GLN A 57 -7.66 -27.89 -2.05
CA GLN A 57 -6.36 -28.17 -2.66
C GLN A 57 -5.51 -28.98 -1.68
N LYS A 58 -4.72 -29.95 -2.17
CA LYS A 58 -3.71 -30.65 -1.35
C LYS A 58 -2.73 -29.60 -0.78
N PRO A 59 -2.25 -29.73 0.48
CA PRO A 59 -1.22 -28.83 1.04
C PRO A 59 0.04 -28.78 0.18
N TYR A 60 0.36 -29.91 -0.47
CA TYR A 60 1.44 -30.04 -1.43
C TYR A 60 0.87 -30.58 -2.75
N PRO A 61 0.46 -29.71 -3.69
CA PRO A 61 -0.18 -30.12 -4.95
C PRO A 61 0.68 -31.05 -5.82
N TYR A 62 1.99 -31.02 -5.64
CA TYR A 62 2.98 -31.79 -6.40
C TYR A 62 3.60 -32.95 -5.61
N GLN A 63 3.18 -33.18 -4.37
CA GLN A 63 3.69 -34.33 -3.63
C GLN A 63 3.14 -35.60 -4.29
N ALA A 64 4.06 -36.46 -4.74
CA ALA A 64 3.70 -37.79 -5.22
C ALA A 64 3.16 -38.62 -4.03
N ASP A 65 2.13 -39.43 -4.28
CA ASP A 65 1.52 -40.29 -3.26
C ASP A 65 2.47 -41.41 -2.83
#